data_AF-A0A189U226-F1
#
_entry.id   AF-A0A189U226-F1
#
_cell.length_a   1.000
_cell.length_b   1.000
_cell.length_c   1.000
_cell.angle_alpha   90.00
_cell.angle_beta   90.00
_cell.angle_gamma   90.00
#
_symmetry.space_group_name_H-M   'P 1'
#
loop_
_entity.id
_entity.type
_entity.pdbx_description
1 polymer ?
#
loop_
_entity_poly.entity_id
_entity_poly.type
_entity_poly.pdbx_seq_one_letter_code
_entity_poly.pdbx_strand_id
1 'polypeptide(L)'
;DMLHIVHGPIGCSYYTWGTRRSKVSSAEGVKNFSEYVFSTDLQDGDIVFGGTKKLSAAIKEAVEIFNPKAIGIYSTCPVGLIGDDINAVASESRKLYGIDVLAFSCEGYKGVSQSAGHHIANNIVFTDIIGKGTRETKKYSINILGEYNIGGD
;
A
#
# COMPACT_ATOMS: atom_id res chain seq x y z
N ASP A 1 10.92 -1.03 -1.13
CA ASP A 1 10.94 -2.29 -0.34
C ASP A 1 9.66 -2.52 0.50
N MET A 2 8.66 -1.64 0.40
CA MET A 2 7.27 -1.88 0.82
C MET A 2 6.48 -2.55 -0.32
N LEU A 3 5.64 -3.53 0.00
CA LEU A 3 4.76 -4.22 -0.95
C LEU A 3 3.36 -3.59 -0.90
N HIS A 4 2.79 -3.29 -2.06
CA HIS A 4 1.53 -2.55 -2.18
C HIS A 4 0.42 -3.45 -2.75
N ILE A 5 -0.55 -3.84 -1.91
CA ILE A 5 -1.69 -4.68 -2.28
C ILE A 5 -2.90 -3.79 -2.57
N VAL A 6 -3.38 -3.83 -3.81
CA VAL A 6 -4.67 -3.25 -4.19
C VAL A 6 -5.77 -4.23 -3.78
N HIS A 7 -6.59 -3.84 -2.80
CA HIS A 7 -7.71 -4.66 -2.35
C HIS A 7 -8.94 -4.33 -3.20
N GLY A 8 -9.20 -5.17 -4.20
CA GLY A 8 -10.22 -4.92 -5.20
C GLY A 8 -10.22 -5.92 -6.36
N PRO A 9 -11.15 -5.76 -7.32
CA PRO A 9 -11.07 -6.41 -8.62
C PRO A 9 -9.80 -6.01 -9.37
N ILE A 10 -9.37 -6.82 -10.35
CA ILE A 10 -8.05 -6.69 -11.00
C ILE A 10 -7.76 -5.33 -11.64
N GLY A 11 -8.78 -4.62 -12.15
CA GLY A 11 -8.61 -3.44 -13.00
C GLY A 11 -7.76 -2.33 -12.36
N CYS A 12 -8.06 -1.97 -11.11
CA CYS A 12 -7.33 -0.92 -10.40
C CYS A 12 -5.84 -1.25 -10.24
N SER A 13 -5.50 -2.52 -10.05
CA SER A 13 -4.11 -2.96 -9.97
C SER A 13 -3.44 -2.89 -11.35
N TYR A 14 -4.07 -3.51 -12.36
CA TYR A 14 -3.51 -3.61 -13.70
C TYR A 14 -3.20 -2.25 -14.33
N TYR A 15 -4.12 -1.27 -14.23
CA TYR A 15 -3.91 0.06 -14.84
C TYR A 15 -2.86 0.92 -14.13
N THR A 16 -2.36 0.49 -12.96
CA THR A 16 -1.24 1.13 -12.26
C THR A 16 0.11 0.51 -12.60
N TRP A 17 0.13 -0.60 -13.35
CA TRP A 17 1.36 -1.34 -13.62
C TRP A 17 2.23 -0.63 -14.65
N GLY A 18 3.27 0.06 -14.17
CA GLY A 18 4.27 0.72 -15.02
C GLY A 18 3.79 1.97 -15.77
N THR A 19 2.54 2.40 -15.58
CA THR A 19 1.97 3.56 -16.29
C THR A 19 2.55 4.89 -15.80
N ARG A 20 2.89 4.96 -14.50
CA ARG A 20 3.57 6.12 -13.90
C ARG A 20 5.07 5.86 -13.77
N ARG A 21 5.89 6.62 -14.51
CA ARG A 21 7.33 6.43 -14.71
C ARG A 21 8.22 6.86 -13.51
N SER A 22 7.77 6.58 -12.29
CA SER A 22 8.54 6.83 -11.06
C SER A 22 9.70 5.83 -11.02
N LYS A 23 10.93 6.29 -11.23
CA LYS A 23 12.09 5.39 -11.28
C LYS A 23 12.53 5.00 -9.86
N VAL A 24 12.88 3.74 -9.69
CA VAL A 24 13.39 3.20 -8.42
C VAL A 24 14.70 2.48 -8.70
N SER A 25 15.72 2.79 -7.92
CA SER A 25 16.94 1.98 -7.80
C SER A 25 17.07 1.52 -6.36
N SER A 26 17.60 0.32 -6.14
CA SER A 26 17.77 -0.27 -4.82
C SER A 26 19.23 -0.64 -4.62
N ALA A 27 19.74 -0.39 -3.41
CA ALA A 27 21.05 -0.89 -3.01
C ALA A 27 21.06 -2.42 -2.99
N GLU A 28 22.25 -3.01 -3.06
CA GLU A 28 22.41 -4.46 -2.97
C GLU A 28 21.74 -5.03 -1.71
N GLY A 29 20.99 -6.12 -1.87
CA GLY A 29 20.21 -6.74 -0.79
C GLY A 29 18.91 -6.03 -0.41
N VAL A 30 18.58 -4.87 -0.99
CA VAL A 30 17.30 -4.19 -0.78
C VAL A 30 16.28 -4.63 -1.83
N LYS A 31 15.10 -5.04 -1.36
CA LYS A 31 14.02 -5.53 -2.23
C LYS A 31 13.39 -4.40 -3.03
N ASN A 32 13.24 -4.61 -4.33
CA ASN A 32 12.51 -3.72 -5.21
C ASN A 32 11.25 -4.42 -5.74
N PHE A 33 10.11 -3.75 -5.61
CA PHE A 33 8.82 -4.24 -6.08
C PHE A 33 8.20 -3.34 -7.16
N SER A 34 8.95 -2.35 -7.67
CA SER A 34 8.44 -1.35 -8.64
C SER A 34 8.00 -1.94 -9.98
N GLU A 35 8.47 -3.14 -10.32
CA GLU A 35 8.15 -3.87 -11.55
C GLU A 35 6.91 -4.76 -11.40
N TYR A 36 6.29 -4.79 -10.23
CA TYR A 36 5.15 -5.65 -9.91
C TYR A 36 3.93 -4.84 -9.51
N VAL A 37 2.76 -5.46 -9.63
CA VAL A 37 1.53 -5.03 -8.97
C VAL A 37 0.94 -6.21 -8.20
N PHE A 38 0.38 -5.94 -7.02
CA PHE A 38 -0.21 -6.96 -6.16
C PHE A 38 -1.68 -6.62 -5.95
N SER A 39 -2.54 -7.63 -6.01
CA SER A 39 -3.98 -7.45 -5.89
C SER A 39 -4.59 -8.64 -5.17
N THR A 40 -5.72 -8.42 -4.48
CA THR A 40 -6.56 -9.53 -4.01
C THR A 40 -7.45 -10.10 -5.12
N ASP A 41 -7.56 -9.43 -6.26
CA ASP A 41 -8.39 -9.81 -7.41
C ASP A 41 -9.77 -10.31 -6.98
N LEU A 42 -10.56 -9.42 -6.36
CA LEU A 42 -11.87 -9.77 -5.80
C LEU A 42 -12.80 -10.29 -6.90
N GLN A 43 -13.39 -11.45 -6.65
CA GLN A 43 -14.37 -12.12 -7.50
C GLN A 43 -15.78 -11.93 -6.92
N ASP A 44 -16.81 -12.34 -7.66
CA ASP A 44 -18.22 -12.20 -7.25
C ASP A 44 -18.49 -12.75 -5.85
N GLY A 45 -17.89 -13.88 -5.49
CA GLY A 45 -18.01 -14.46 -4.15
C GLY A 45 -17.46 -13.54 -3.05
N ASP A 46 -16.36 -12.84 -3.32
CA ASP A 46 -15.77 -11.88 -2.38
C ASP A 46 -16.65 -10.62 -2.25
N ILE A 47 -17.36 -10.24 -3.30
CA ILE A 47 -18.34 -9.13 -3.26
C ILE A 47 -19.56 -9.52 -2.41
N VAL A 48 -20.02 -10.76 -2.50
CA VAL A 48 -21.20 -11.24 -1.77
C VAL A 48 -20.89 -11.51 -0.29
N PHE A 49 -19.72 -12.07 0.01
CA PHE A 49 -19.38 -12.58 1.35
C PHE A 49 -18.30 -11.77 2.09
N GLY A 50 -17.75 -10.72 1.46
CA GLY A 50 -16.65 -9.93 1.99
C GLY A 50 -15.27 -10.47 1.57
N GLY A 51 -14.32 -9.57 1.38
CA GLY A 51 -12.97 -9.86 0.89
C GLY A 51 -11.91 -9.98 1.99
N THR A 52 -12.24 -9.70 3.25
CA THR A 52 -11.26 -9.69 4.37
C THR A 52 -10.48 -10.99 4.53
N LYS A 53 -11.11 -12.16 4.40
CA LYS A 53 -10.41 -13.46 4.49
C LYS A 53 -9.38 -13.62 3.38
N LYS A 54 -9.73 -13.19 2.16
CA LYS A 54 -8.83 -13.22 1.00
C LYS A 54 -7.69 -12.23 1.16
N LEU A 55 -7.96 -11.05 1.72
CA LEU A 55 -6.94 -10.07 2.07
C LEU A 55 -5.93 -10.64 3.09
N SER A 56 -6.39 -11.28 4.16
CA SER A 56 -5.51 -11.92 5.15
C SER A 56 -4.64 -13.02 4.53
N ALA A 57 -5.20 -13.81 3.61
CA ALA A 57 -4.44 -14.82 2.86
C ALA A 57 -3.39 -14.17 1.93
N ALA A 58 -3.76 -13.12 1.19
CA ALA A 58 -2.84 -12.39 0.32
C ALA A 58 -1.69 -11.74 1.11
N ILE A 59 -1.95 -11.21 2.31
CA ILE A 59 -0.91 -10.67 3.20
C ILE A 59 0.03 -11.79 3.65
N LYS A 60 -0.51 -12.95 4.04
CA LYS A 60 0.30 -14.12 4.40
C LYS A 60 1.24 -14.51 3.26
N GLU A 61 0.69 -14.68 2.06
CA GLU A 61 1.48 -15.02 0.86
C GLU A 61 2.52 -13.95 0.55
N ALA A 62 2.17 -12.66 0.69
CA ALA A 62 3.10 -11.57 0.49
C ALA A 62 4.30 -11.65 1.47
N VAL A 63 4.05 -11.97 2.73
CA VAL A 63 5.10 -12.15 3.75
C VAL A 63 5.95 -13.38 3.46
N GLU A 64 5.33 -14.53 3.18
CA GLU A 64 6.03 -15.80 2.97
C GLU A 64 6.88 -15.81 1.69
N ILE A 65 6.38 -15.23 0.60
CA ILE A 65 7.05 -15.24 -0.70
C ILE A 65 8.07 -14.10 -0.80
N PHE A 66 7.66 -12.88 -0.44
CA PHE A 66 8.45 -11.68 -0.70
C PHE A 66 9.15 -11.12 0.53
N ASN A 67 8.69 -11.44 1.75
CA ASN A 67 9.23 -10.93 3.02
C ASN A 67 9.55 -9.41 2.99
N PRO A 68 8.57 -8.55 2.69
CA PRO A 68 8.77 -7.10 2.53
C PRO A 68 9.03 -6.42 3.89
N LYS A 69 9.55 -5.17 3.88
CA LYS A 69 9.71 -4.41 5.13
C LYS A 69 8.40 -3.89 5.70
N ALA A 70 7.41 -3.68 4.84
CA ALA A 70 6.08 -3.21 5.17
C ALA A 70 5.10 -3.61 4.07
N ILE A 71 3.80 -3.60 4.39
CA ILE A 71 2.71 -3.84 3.45
C ILE A 71 1.72 -2.66 3.49
N GLY A 72 1.32 -2.18 2.33
CA GLY A 72 0.22 -1.23 2.17
C GLY A 72 -0.99 -1.91 1.57
N ILE A 73 -2.16 -1.69 2.16
CA ILE A 73 -3.44 -2.17 1.67
C ILE A 73 -4.21 -0.96 1.14
N TYR A 74 -4.59 -0.99 -0.14
CA TYR A 74 -5.27 0.12 -0.79
C TYR A 74 -6.69 -0.27 -1.16
N SER A 75 -7.69 0.31 -0.51
CA SER A 75 -9.10 0.07 -0.83
C SER A 75 -9.44 0.55 -2.24
N THR A 76 -10.24 -0.25 -2.94
CA THR A 76 -10.93 0.15 -4.17
C THR A 76 -12.43 0.35 -3.91
N CYS A 77 -13.17 0.84 -4.91
CA CYS A 77 -14.60 1.16 -4.78
C CYS A 77 -15.46 0.12 -4.03
N PRO A 78 -15.40 -1.20 -4.33
CA PRO A 78 -16.29 -2.16 -3.66
C PRO A 78 -15.97 -2.36 -2.17
N VAL A 79 -14.72 -2.18 -1.73
CA VAL A 79 -14.29 -2.49 -0.35
C VAL A 79 -15.13 -1.75 0.68
N GLY A 80 -15.28 -0.43 0.51
CA GLY A 80 -16.10 0.39 1.40
C GLY A 80 -17.59 0.12 1.30
N LEU A 81 -18.08 -0.36 0.15
CA LEU A 81 -19.50 -0.65 -0.08
C LEU A 81 -19.93 -1.99 0.50
N ILE A 82 -19.05 -3.00 0.47
CA ILE A 82 -19.33 -4.33 1.05
C ILE A 82 -19.02 -4.39 2.55
N GLY A 83 -18.43 -3.35 3.11
CA GLY A 83 -18.19 -3.22 4.55
C GLY A 83 -16.95 -3.95 5.06
N ASP A 84 -15.94 -4.17 4.21
CA ASP A 84 -14.69 -4.81 4.61
C ASP A 84 -13.87 -3.90 5.54
N ASP A 85 -13.57 -4.39 6.76
CA ASP A 85 -12.72 -3.67 7.72
C ASP A 85 -11.23 -3.98 7.50
N ILE A 86 -10.63 -3.24 6.57
CA ILE A 86 -9.20 -3.36 6.26
C ILE A 86 -8.27 -2.91 7.42
N ASN A 87 -8.77 -2.07 8.34
CA ASN A 87 -7.97 -1.60 9.48
C ASN A 87 -7.81 -2.71 10.52
N ALA A 88 -8.88 -3.48 10.77
CA ALA A 88 -8.82 -4.67 11.60
C ALA A 88 -7.82 -5.69 11.04
N VAL A 89 -7.92 -6.01 9.75
CA VAL A 89 -7.00 -6.94 9.08
C VAL A 89 -5.54 -6.45 9.14
N ALA A 90 -5.30 -5.15 8.92
CA ALA A 90 -3.96 -4.57 9.03
C ALA A 90 -3.39 -4.66 10.45
N SER A 91 -4.21 -4.36 11.47
CA SER A 91 -3.81 -4.42 12.88
C SER A 91 -3.46 -5.85 13.32
N GLU A 92 -4.28 -6.82 12.93
CA GLU A 92 -4.02 -8.25 13.19
C GLU A 92 -2.75 -8.73 12.49
N SER A 93 -2.61 -8.39 11.21
CA SER A 93 -1.44 -8.77 10.41
C SER A 93 -0.14 -8.16 10.95
N ARG A 94 -0.18 -6.90 11.40
CA ARG A 94 0.96 -6.23 12.03
C ARG A 94 1.42 -6.99 13.28
N LYS A 95 0.49 -7.42 14.13
CA LYS A 95 0.80 -8.21 15.33
C LYS A 95 1.35 -9.60 14.99
N LEU A 96 0.79 -10.23 13.96
CA LEU A 96 1.13 -11.60 13.58
C LEU A 96 2.52 -11.69 12.94
N TYR A 97 2.85 -10.77 12.04
CA TYR A 97 4.07 -10.85 11.23
C TYR A 97 5.21 -9.93 11.70
N GLY A 98 4.94 -9.02 12.64
CA GLY A 98 5.96 -8.12 13.19
C GLY A 98 6.50 -7.09 12.19
N ILE A 99 5.78 -6.85 11.09
CA ILE A 99 6.09 -5.80 10.10
C ILE A 99 4.97 -4.77 10.06
N ASP A 100 5.27 -3.55 9.60
CA ASP A 100 4.25 -2.53 9.43
C ASP A 100 3.26 -2.95 8.33
N VAL A 101 1.98 -2.96 8.68
CA VAL A 101 0.86 -3.13 7.73
C VAL A 101 -0.03 -1.89 7.86
N LEU A 102 -0.26 -1.21 6.75
CA LEU A 102 -0.92 0.10 6.68
C LEU A 102 -2.15 0.02 5.79
N ALA A 103 -3.30 0.48 6.29
CA ALA A 103 -4.57 0.40 5.58
C ALA A 103 -4.95 1.79 5.06
N PHE A 104 -5.10 1.93 3.73
CA PHE A 104 -5.45 3.16 3.05
C PHE A 104 -6.88 3.04 2.52
N SER A 105 -7.84 3.65 3.22
CA SER A 105 -9.24 3.72 2.77
C SER A 105 -9.42 4.77 1.67
N CYS A 106 -8.86 4.47 0.49
CA CYS A 106 -8.80 5.31 -0.70
C CYS A 106 -9.77 4.86 -1.81
N GLU A 107 -10.99 4.45 -1.43
CA GLU A 107 -12.03 4.05 -2.36
C GLU A 107 -12.29 5.15 -3.41
N GLY A 108 -12.41 4.78 -4.69
CA GLY A 108 -12.40 5.74 -5.80
C GLY A 108 -13.56 6.75 -5.84
N TYR A 109 -14.62 6.52 -5.07
CA TYR A 109 -15.73 7.47 -4.91
C TYR A 109 -15.46 8.55 -3.85
N LYS A 110 -14.38 8.46 -3.07
CA LYS A 110 -14.08 9.43 -2.03
C LYS A 110 -13.49 10.70 -2.63
N GLY A 111 -14.13 11.82 -2.31
CA GLY A 111 -13.76 13.13 -2.86
C GLY A 111 -14.21 13.28 -4.31
N VAL A 112 -13.49 14.08 -5.08
CA VAL A 112 -13.87 14.45 -6.46
C VAL A 112 -12.74 14.25 -7.47
N SER A 113 -11.54 13.89 -7.00
CA SER A 113 -10.34 13.69 -7.82
C SER A 113 -9.25 12.98 -7.02
N GLN A 114 -8.12 12.73 -7.69
CA GLN A 114 -6.88 12.19 -7.11
C GLN A 114 -6.41 12.96 -5.86
N SER A 115 -6.78 14.24 -5.74
CA SER A 115 -6.46 15.08 -4.59
C SER A 115 -6.90 14.47 -3.25
N ALA A 116 -8.07 13.82 -3.20
CA ALA A 116 -8.53 13.14 -1.98
C ALA A 116 -7.61 11.99 -1.58
N GLY A 117 -7.13 11.21 -2.57
CA GLY A 117 -6.15 10.16 -2.35
C GLY A 117 -4.82 10.68 -1.79
N HIS A 118 -4.36 11.84 -2.26
CA HIS A 118 -3.15 12.48 -1.70
C HIS A 118 -3.31 12.79 -0.22
N HIS A 119 -4.45 13.34 0.19
CA HIS A 119 -4.71 13.67 1.59
C HIS A 119 -4.79 12.40 2.46
N ILE A 120 -5.53 11.38 2.00
CA ILE A 120 -5.64 10.09 2.71
C ILE A 120 -4.25 9.46 2.92
N ALA A 121 -3.42 9.44 1.86
CA ALA A 121 -2.07 8.90 1.94
C ALA A 121 -1.20 9.70 2.92
N ASN A 122 -1.24 11.03 2.85
CA ASN A 122 -0.43 11.89 3.73
C ASN A 122 -0.80 11.71 5.21
N ASN A 123 -2.08 11.57 5.54
CA ASN A 123 -2.50 11.38 6.93
C ASN A 123 -1.86 10.13 7.54
N ILE A 124 -1.93 9.00 6.84
CA ILE A 124 -1.36 7.73 7.31
C ILE A 124 0.17 7.80 7.36
N VAL A 125 0.82 8.35 6.32
CA VAL A 125 2.28 8.49 6.31
C VAL A 125 2.75 9.37 7.48
N PHE A 126 2.02 10.44 7.77
CA PHE A 126 2.37 11.37 8.84
C PHE A 126 2.21 10.75 10.23
N THR A 127 1.10 10.05 10.50
CA THR A 127 0.81 9.49 11.82
C THR A 127 1.51 8.16 12.08
N ASP A 128 1.67 7.32 11.06
CA ASP A 128 2.09 5.94 11.21
C ASP A 128 3.48 5.61 10.65
N ILE A 129 4.16 6.55 9.98
CA ILE A 129 5.50 6.31 9.43
C ILE A 129 6.50 7.36 9.89
N ILE A 130 6.22 8.64 9.63
CA ILE A 130 7.14 9.73 9.96
C ILE A 130 7.36 9.78 11.48
N GLY A 131 8.62 9.92 11.91
CA GLY A 131 9.00 10.03 13.31
C GLY A 131 9.24 8.69 14.05
N LYS A 132 8.96 7.54 13.43
CA LYS A 132 9.24 6.21 14.03
C LYS A 132 10.69 5.73 13.86
N GLY A 133 11.48 6.41 13.04
CA GLY A 133 12.88 6.08 12.82
C GLY A 133 13.79 6.52 13.98
N THR A 134 14.86 5.76 14.22
CA THR A 134 15.86 6.04 15.28
C THR A 134 17.16 6.64 14.74
N ARG A 135 17.19 7.01 13.45
CA ARG A 135 18.41 7.54 12.82
C ARG A 135 18.70 8.94 13.32
N GLU A 136 19.96 9.18 13.69
CA GLU A 136 20.42 10.52 14.03
C GLU A 136 20.49 11.42 12.79
N THR A 137 20.05 12.66 12.97
CA THR A 137 20.12 13.69 11.92
C THR A 137 21.55 14.12 11.70
N LYS A 138 21.99 14.18 10.43
CA LYS A 138 23.33 14.63 10.06
C LYS A 138 23.35 16.14 9.83
N LYS A 139 24.55 16.72 9.83
CA LYS A 139 24.74 18.13 9.44
C LYS A 139 24.27 18.32 7.99
N TYR A 140 23.54 19.41 7.73
CA TYR A 140 23.00 19.77 6.41
C TYR A 140 21.97 18.77 5.84
N SER A 141 21.23 18.05 6.69
CA SER A 141 20.11 17.21 6.23
C SER A 141 18.91 18.03 5.77
N ILE A 142 18.39 17.70 4.59
CA ILE A 142 17.16 18.24 4.01
C ILE A 142 16.29 17.09 3.48
N ASN A 143 15.00 17.35 3.29
CA ASN A 143 14.06 16.46 2.62
C ASN A 143 13.52 17.16 1.36
N ILE A 144 13.29 16.40 0.29
CA ILE A 144 12.56 16.85 -0.89
C ILE A 144 11.15 16.27 -0.77
N LEU A 145 10.13 17.14 -0.67
CA LEU A 145 8.74 16.73 -0.46
C LEU A 145 7.93 16.90 -1.74
N GLY A 146 7.07 15.92 -2.04
CA GLY A 146 6.23 15.95 -3.24
C GLY A 146 6.97 15.60 -4.54
N GLU A 147 8.19 15.07 -4.43
CA GLU A 147 8.98 14.56 -5.57
C GLU A 147 8.82 13.04 -5.69
N TYR A 148 8.68 12.55 -6.92
CA TYR A 148 8.41 11.14 -7.22
C TYR A 148 9.39 10.53 -8.22
N ASN A 149 10.44 11.24 -8.60
CA ASN A 149 11.51 10.80 -9.47
C ASN A 149 10.97 10.32 -10.84
N ILE A 150 10.12 11.14 -11.47
CA ILE A 150 9.54 10.80 -12.78
C ILE A 150 10.65 10.86 -13.83
N GLY A 151 10.96 9.73 -14.47
CA GLY A 151 11.99 9.70 -15.50
C GLY A 151 13.43 9.93 -15.01
N GLY A 152 13.66 10.27 -13.73
CA GLY A 152 14.96 10.63 -13.18
C GLY A 152 15.04 12.04 -12.58
N ASP A 153 13.92 12.75 -12.45
CA ASP A 153 13.82 14.11 -11.87
C ASP A 153 14.34 14.22 -10.43
#